data_AF-A0A2D9SZ99-F1
#
_entry.id   AF-A0A2D9SZ99-F1
#
_cell.length_a   1.000
_cell.length_b   1.000
_cell.length_c   1.000
_cell.angle_alpha   90.00
_cell.angle_beta   90.00
_cell.angle_gamma   90.00
#
_symmetry.space_group_name_H-M   'P 1'
#
loop_
_entity.id
_entity.type
_entity.pdbx_description
1 polymer ?
#
loop_
_entity_poly.entity_id
_entity_poly.type
_entity_poly.pdbx_seq_one_letter_code
_entity_poly.pdbx_strand_id
1 'polypeptide(L)'
;MADDRDDQRPKDRETYKGFAAPGVPGAPEGPGRDDGFGDKTLAEPPRSHVPGPDESGELYLPPGTVTKATDDHPLVEIEVLHQHGPAPRMEQPAQTLEVWTQNRIYTMDPSNACVLVTDRKSGREDREHPFIGFRLVGGQHRDGDTFELSYPFPRPGTEAVFEHPDSRRGNFSRTSTVTRVVLRLHVVTVAQSRVVPTWSDLTNPELGIPPKG
;
A
#
# COMPACT_ATOMS: atom_id res chain seq x y z
N MET A 1 -57.34 -33.44 4.22
CA MET A 1 -56.37 -33.58 3.10
C MET A 1 -55.80 -32.20 2.85
N ALA A 2 -54.45 -32.11 2.85
CA ALA A 2 -53.54 -31.11 2.27
C ALA A 2 -54.12 -29.73 1.85
N ASP A 3 -53.46 -28.60 2.02
CA ASP A 3 -52.02 -28.36 1.96
C ASP A 3 -51.74 -26.89 2.36
N ASP A 4 -50.47 -26.65 2.64
CA ASP A 4 -49.78 -25.39 2.95
C ASP A 4 -50.21 -24.13 2.18
N ARG A 5 -50.02 -22.95 2.81
CA ARG A 5 -49.03 -21.95 2.36
C ARG A 5 -48.86 -20.73 3.27
N ASP A 6 -47.59 -20.46 3.52
CA ASP A 6 -46.93 -19.31 4.14
C ASP A 6 -47.33 -17.93 3.61
N ASP A 7 -47.25 -16.92 4.49
CA ASP A 7 -46.67 -15.62 4.11
C ASP A 7 -46.12 -14.89 5.36
N GLN A 8 -44.91 -15.24 5.76
CA GLN A 8 -44.11 -14.52 6.77
C GLN A 8 -43.24 -13.46 6.09
N ARG A 9 -43.43 -12.21 6.53
CA ARG A 9 -42.63 -11.03 6.16
C ARG A 9 -41.13 -11.25 6.42
N PRO A 10 -40.24 -10.76 5.53
CA PRO A 10 -38.80 -11.00 5.65
C PRO A 10 -38.21 -10.20 6.81
N LYS A 11 -37.52 -10.89 7.71
CA LYS A 11 -36.63 -10.30 8.72
C LYS A 11 -35.28 -10.02 8.08
N ASP A 12 -34.81 -8.79 8.25
CA ASP A 12 -33.49 -8.33 7.84
C ASP A 12 -32.39 -9.25 8.39
N ARG A 13 -31.63 -9.86 7.48
CA ARG A 13 -30.42 -10.63 7.80
C ARG A 13 -29.23 -9.68 7.75
N GLU A 14 -28.78 -9.26 8.92
CA GLU A 14 -27.43 -8.72 9.09
C GLU A 14 -26.42 -9.79 8.66
N THR A 15 -25.71 -9.53 7.56
CA THR A 15 -24.63 -10.38 7.08
C THR A 15 -23.31 -9.90 7.67
N TYR A 16 -22.90 -10.53 8.77
CA TYR A 16 -21.52 -10.47 9.24
C TYR A 16 -20.63 -11.26 8.26
N LYS A 17 -19.74 -10.57 7.54
CA LYS A 17 -18.61 -11.21 6.86
C LYS A 17 -17.41 -11.23 7.80
N GLY A 18 -17.17 -12.39 8.40
CA GLY A 18 -15.96 -12.68 9.17
C GLY A 18 -14.73 -12.84 8.27
N PHE A 19 -13.58 -12.45 8.80
CA PHE A 19 -12.28 -12.84 8.26
C PHE A 19 -11.94 -14.24 8.80
N ALA A 20 -11.94 -15.24 7.93
CA ALA A 20 -11.38 -16.55 8.24
C ALA A 20 -9.86 -16.51 7.99
N ALA A 21 -9.05 -16.77 9.01
CA ALA A 21 -7.64 -17.08 8.86
C ALA A 21 -7.49 -18.58 8.51
N PRO A 22 -6.79 -18.95 7.43
CA PRO A 22 -6.56 -20.37 7.12
C PRO A 22 -5.58 -20.99 8.13
N GLY A 23 -5.92 -22.22 8.56
CA GLY A 23 -5.35 -22.90 9.70
C GLY A 23 -3.88 -23.33 9.58
N VAL A 24 -3.23 -23.41 10.74
CA VAL A 24 -1.94 -24.07 10.92
C VAL A 24 -2.20 -25.41 11.61
N PRO A 25 -1.93 -26.57 10.97
CA PRO A 25 -1.98 -27.86 11.62
C PRO A 25 -0.66 -28.17 12.33
N GLY A 26 -0.73 -28.55 13.60
CA GLY A 26 0.38 -29.16 14.34
C GLY A 26 0.72 -28.48 15.65
N ALA A 27 -0.06 -28.77 16.70
CA ALA A 27 0.35 -28.54 18.09
C ALA A 27 0.29 -29.89 18.83
N PRO A 28 1.40 -30.39 19.40
CA PRO A 28 1.36 -31.52 20.33
C PRO A 28 0.95 -31.06 21.75
N GLU A 29 0.26 -31.95 22.44
CA GLU A 29 -0.34 -31.79 23.77
C GLU A 29 0.67 -31.84 24.93
N GLY A 30 0.57 -30.87 25.86
CA GLY A 30 0.85 -30.94 27.31
C GLY A 30 2.31 -31.14 27.81
N PRO A 31 2.58 -31.05 29.14
CA PRO A 31 1.68 -30.76 30.27
C PRO A 31 2.15 -29.58 31.18
N GLY A 32 1.28 -29.18 32.11
CA GLY A 32 1.38 -27.93 32.89
C GLY A 32 2.32 -27.91 34.10
N ARG A 33 2.31 -26.75 34.77
CA ARG A 33 2.58 -26.56 36.20
C ARG A 33 2.11 -25.18 36.65
N ASP A 34 1.43 -25.19 37.80
CA ASP A 34 1.10 -24.05 38.65
C ASP A 34 2.30 -23.16 38.93
N ASP A 35 2.05 -21.88 39.23
CA ASP A 35 2.45 -21.22 40.49
C ASP A 35 1.93 -19.76 40.47
N GLY A 36 1.08 -19.45 41.44
CA GLY A 36 0.12 -18.34 41.37
C GLY A 36 0.63 -16.95 41.72
N PHE A 37 -0.22 -15.95 41.43
CA PHE A 37 -0.28 -14.67 42.15
C PHE A 37 -1.64 -14.01 41.91
N GLY A 38 -2.40 -13.84 43.00
CA GLY A 38 -3.22 -12.65 43.28
C GLY A 38 -4.46 -12.39 42.43
N ASP A 39 -5.60 -12.81 42.97
CA ASP A 39 -6.93 -12.25 42.75
C ASP A 39 -6.91 -10.70 42.67
N LYS A 40 -7.22 -10.18 41.48
CA LYS A 40 -7.73 -8.82 41.28
C LYS A 40 -8.94 -8.93 40.36
N THR A 41 -10.09 -9.04 41.01
CA THR A 41 -11.41 -8.61 40.55
C THR A 41 -11.33 -7.64 39.35
N LEU A 42 -11.71 -8.12 38.17
CA LEU A 42 -11.93 -7.30 36.99
C LEU A 42 -13.08 -6.33 37.28
N ALA A 43 -12.76 -5.06 37.51
CA ALA A 43 -13.76 -4.01 37.39
C ALA A 43 -14.20 -3.95 35.92
N GLU A 44 -15.46 -4.25 35.63
CA GLU A 44 -16.08 -3.94 34.34
C GLU A 44 -15.84 -2.46 34.02
N PRO A 45 -15.37 -2.11 32.81
CA PRO A 45 -15.37 -0.72 32.39
C PRO A 45 -16.82 -0.23 32.34
N PRO A 46 -17.13 0.99 32.81
CA PRO A 46 -18.48 1.53 32.69
C PRO A 46 -18.86 1.55 31.21
N ARG A 47 -20.04 1.01 30.89
CA ARG A 47 -20.64 1.07 29.56
C ARG A 47 -20.61 2.52 29.10
N SER A 48 -19.70 2.86 28.20
CA SER A 48 -19.64 4.18 27.60
C SER A 48 -20.94 4.39 26.86
N HIS A 49 -21.69 5.38 27.33
CA HIS A 49 -22.82 5.94 26.62
C HIS A 49 -22.33 6.32 25.23
N VAL A 50 -22.79 5.64 24.18
CA VAL A 50 -22.64 6.12 22.81
C VAL A 50 -23.61 7.30 22.70
N PRO A 51 -23.15 8.55 22.58
CA PRO A 51 -24.06 9.63 22.22
C PRO A 51 -24.41 9.43 20.75
N GLY A 52 -25.71 9.48 20.42
CA GLY A 52 -26.13 9.60 19.03
C GLY A 52 -25.57 10.89 18.39
N PRO A 53 -25.61 11.00 17.06
CA PRO A 53 -25.14 12.19 16.36
C PRO A 53 -25.88 13.42 16.90
N ASP A 54 -25.15 14.48 17.22
CA ASP A 54 -25.73 15.77 17.55
C ASP A 54 -26.34 16.40 16.30
N GLU A 55 -27.37 17.22 16.49
CA GLU A 55 -28.17 17.83 15.41
C GLU A 55 -27.38 18.80 14.50
N SER A 56 -26.07 18.92 14.67
CA SER A 56 -25.17 19.72 13.85
C SER A 56 -24.68 19.00 12.58
N GLY A 57 -24.80 17.66 12.50
CA GLY A 57 -24.31 16.88 11.37
C GLY A 57 -22.78 16.83 11.24
N GLU A 58 -22.05 17.32 12.24
CA GLU A 58 -20.59 17.23 12.27
C GLU A 58 -20.14 15.85 12.77
N LEU A 59 -19.24 15.22 12.01
CA LEU A 59 -18.67 13.92 12.39
C LEU A 59 -17.83 14.10 13.66
N TYR A 60 -18.22 13.41 14.74
CA TYR A 60 -17.41 13.35 15.96
C TYR A 60 -16.03 12.74 15.64
N LEU A 61 -15.00 13.59 15.72
CA LEU A 61 -13.62 13.16 15.62
C LEU A 61 -13.10 12.89 17.04
N PRO A 62 -12.57 11.70 17.33
CA PRO A 62 -12.09 11.36 18.66
C PRO A 62 -10.91 12.26 19.08
N PRO A 63 -10.74 12.53 20.40
CA PRO A 63 -9.64 13.33 20.91
C PRO A 63 -8.28 12.77 20.43
N GLY A 64 -7.46 13.62 19.79
CA GLY A 64 -6.18 13.23 19.17
C GLY A 64 -6.17 13.24 17.64
N THR A 65 -7.32 13.51 17.01
CA THR A 65 -7.38 13.86 15.60
C THR A 65 -6.84 15.27 15.39
N VAL A 66 -5.57 15.37 14.99
CA VAL A 66 -4.97 16.64 14.60
C VAL A 66 -5.55 17.02 13.25
N THR A 67 -6.49 17.97 13.20
CA THR A 67 -6.84 18.68 11.97
C THR A 67 -5.69 19.63 11.63
N LYS A 68 -4.59 19.09 11.09
CA LYS A 68 -3.44 19.89 10.68
C LYS A 68 -3.76 20.57 9.35
N ALA A 69 -3.45 21.86 9.30
CA ALA A 69 -3.86 22.84 8.31
C ALA A 69 -3.80 22.36 6.85
N THR A 70 -4.80 22.80 6.09
CA THR A 70 -4.88 22.75 4.63
C THR A 70 -3.76 23.57 4.01
N ASP A 71 -2.59 22.98 3.84
CA ASP A 71 -1.69 23.42 2.78
C ASP A 71 -2.37 23.10 1.45
N ASP A 72 -2.44 24.07 0.54
CA ASP A 72 -3.03 23.95 -0.82
C ASP A 72 -2.31 22.89 -1.71
N HIS A 73 -1.40 22.11 -1.14
CA HIS A 73 -0.58 21.13 -1.84
C HIS A 73 -1.04 19.72 -1.47
N PRO A 74 -1.26 18.85 -2.47
CA PRO A 74 -1.65 17.48 -2.21
C PRO A 74 -0.53 16.74 -1.46
N LEU A 75 -0.92 15.80 -0.60
CA LEU A 75 0.05 14.95 0.11
C LEU A 75 0.89 14.10 -0.84
N VAL A 76 0.28 13.69 -1.97
CA VAL A 76 0.92 12.97 -3.07
C VAL A 76 0.42 13.57 -4.37
N GLU A 77 1.35 14.06 -5.18
CA GLU A 77 1.07 14.52 -6.54
C GLU A 77 1.07 13.33 -7.50
N ILE A 78 0.13 13.29 -8.44
CA ILE A 78 0.08 12.25 -9.46
C ILE A 78 0.43 12.86 -10.81
N GLU A 79 1.56 12.45 -11.37
CA GLU A 79 2.00 12.82 -12.71
C GLU A 79 1.63 11.69 -13.68
N VAL A 80 0.74 11.97 -14.65
CA VAL A 80 0.31 10.97 -15.64
C VAL A 80 1.15 11.09 -16.90
N LEU A 81 1.95 10.07 -17.18
CA LEU A 81 2.84 9.99 -18.33
C LEU A 81 2.20 9.12 -19.43
N HIS A 82 1.72 9.77 -20.48
CA HIS A 82 1.14 9.08 -21.64
C HIS A 82 2.25 8.65 -22.60
N GLN A 83 2.26 7.38 -22.95
CA GLN A 83 3.23 6.78 -23.86
C GLN A 83 2.51 6.07 -25.00
N HIS A 84 3.03 6.21 -26.22
CA HIS A 84 2.55 5.51 -27.40
C HIS A 84 3.69 4.66 -27.96
N GLY A 85 3.44 3.38 -28.23
CA GLY A 85 4.49 2.51 -28.76
C GLY A 85 4.21 1.03 -28.55
N PRO A 86 5.21 0.16 -28.83
CA PRO A 86 5.15 -1.23 -28.41
C PRO A 86 5.01 -1.31 -26.89
N ALA A 87 4.49 -2.44 -26.39
CA ALA A 87 4.33 -2.67 -24.95
C ALA A 87 5.62 -2.26 -24.19
N PRO A 88 5.48 -1.63 -23.00
CA PRO A 88 6.62 -1.07 -22.30
C PRO A 88 7.69 -2.14 -22.05
N ARG A 89 8.95 -1.80 -22.36
CA ARG A 89 10.07 -2.70 -22.09
C ARG A 89 10.28 -2.75 -20.58
N MET A 90 10.18 -3.94 -19.99
CA MET A 90 10.44 -4.17 -18.56
C MET A 90 11.94 -4.08 -18.19
N GLU A 91 12.80 -3.72 -19.15
CA GLU A 91 14.27 -3.68 -19.01
C GLU A 91 14.77 -2.48 -18.19
N GLN A 92 13.96 -1.43 -18.03
CA GLN A 92 14.24 -0.35 -17.08
C GLN A 92 13.21 -0.41 -15.95
N PRO A 93 13.63 -0.43 -14.67
CA PRO A 93 12.70 -0.35 -13.56
C PRO A 93 11.91 0.95 -13.69
N ALA A 94 10.58 0.83 -13.80
CA ALA A 94 9.73 1.99 -13.97
C ALA A 94 9.94 2.93 -12.77
N GLN A 95 10.33 4.18 -13.05
CA GLN A 95 10.52 5.19 -12.01
C GLN A 95 9.16 5.71 -11.59
N THR A 96 8.52 5.00 -10.66
CA THR A 96 7.12 5.23 -10.30
C THR A 96 6.93 6.24 -9.20
N LEU A 97 7.91 6.47 -8.34
CA LEU A 97 7.77 7.38 -7.20
C LEU A 97 9.01 8.24 -7.03
N GLU A 98 8.81 9.53 -6.80
CA GLU A 98 9.85 10.44 -6.33
C GLU A 98 9.50 11.01 -4.97
N VAL A 99 10.43 10.89 -4.02
CA VAL A 99 10.36 11.52 -2.71
C VAL A 99 11.37 12.66 -2.70
N TRP A 100 10.86 13.88 -2.72
CA TRP A 100 11.65 15.10 -2.72
C TRP A 100 11.87 15.56 -1.29
N THR A 101 13.10 15.58 -0.85
CA THR A 101 13.49 16.09 0.47
C THR A 101 14.17 17.44 0.36
N GLN A 102 14.58 18.02 1.49
CA GLN A 102 15.32 19.28 1.51
C GLN A 102 16.56 19.26 0.59
N ASN A 103 17.31 18.14 0.58
CA ASN A 103 18.61 18.08 -0.09
C ASN A 103 18.66 17.10 -1.28
N ARG A 104 17.80 16.08 -1.28
CA ARG A 104 17.89 14.96 -2.23
C ARG A 104 16.52 14.58 -2.78
N ILE A 105 16.53 14.03 -3.98
CA ILE A 105 15.38 13.38 -4.59
C ILE A 105 15.68 11.89 -4.61
N TYR A 106 14.81 11.08 -4.01
CA TYR A 106 14.92 9.64 -4.02
C TYR A 106 13.90 9.11 -5.02
N THR A 107 14.34 8.32 -6.01
CA THR A 107 13.48 7.70 -7.02
C THR A 107 13.31 6.22 -6.76
N MET A 108 12.06 5.76 -6.69
CA MET A 108 11.71 4.36 -6.44
C MET A 108 11.23 3.66 -7.69
N ASP A 109 11.41 2.34 -7.69
CA ASP A 109 10.71 1.43 -8.57
C ASP A 109 9.30 1.07 -8.03
N PRO A 110 8.50 0.26 -8.76
CA PRO A 110 7.16 -0.12 -8.32
C PRO A 110 7.13 -0.97 -7.04
N SER A 111 8.25 -1.55 -6.64
CA SER A 111 8.40 -2.30 -5.39
C SER A 111 8.78 -1.42 -4.19
N ASN A 112 8.82 -0.10 -4.40
CA ASN A 112 9.30 0.92 -3.47
C ASN A 112 10.79 0.80 -3.14
N ALA A 113 11.59 0.10 -3.96
CA ALA A 113 13.03 0.08 -3.79
C ALA A 113 13.65 1.35 -4.40
N CYS A 114 14.53 2.00 -3.66
CA CYS A 114 15.24 3.18 -4.14
C CYS A 114 16.26 2.77 -5.19
N VAL A 115 16.05 3.22 -6.43
CA VAL A 115 16.89 2.87 -7.58
C VAL A 115 17.81 4.01 -8.00
N LEU A 116 17.52 5.24 -7.57
CA LEU A 116 18.32 6.41 -7.88
C LEU A 116 18.18 7.47 -6.78
N VAL A 117 19.29 8.16 -6.48
CA VAL A 117 19.30 9.34 -5.63
C VAL A 117 19.93 10.48 -6.42
N THR A 118 19.29 11.64 -6.40
CA THR A 118 19.75 12.84 -7.11
C THR A 118 19.94 13.97 -6.11
N ASP A 119 21.07 14.66 -6.17
CA ASP A 119 21.27 15.89 -5.40
C ASP A 119 20.34 16.99 -5.93
N ARG A 120 19.50 17.54 -5.07
CA ARG A 120 18.44 18.48 -5.48
C ARG A 120 19.01 19.79 -6.02
N LYS A 121 20.16 20.24 -5.49
CA LYS A 121 20.73 21.55 -5.85
C LYS A 121 21.44 21.51 -7.20
N SER A 122 22.23 20.47 -7.43
CA SER A 122 23.06 20.32 -8.63
C SER A 122 22.39 19.50 -9.73
N GLY A 123 21.36 18.71 -9.40
CA GLY A 123 20.73 17.77 -10.32
C GLY A 123 21.60 16.55 -10.64
N ARG A 124 22.74 16.36 -9.94
CA ARG A 124 23.65 15.25 -10.20
C ARG A 124 23.17 13.96 -9.55
N GLU A 125 23.17 12.88 -10.33
CA GLU A 125 22.91 11.53 -9.85
C GLU A 125 24.04 11.03 -8.92
N ASP A 126 23.64 10.43 -7.81
CA ASP A 126 24.49 9.79 -6.80
C ASP A 126 24.18 8.28 -6.79
N ARG A 127 24.81 7.55 -7.72
CA ARG A 127 24.53 6.12 -7.96
C ARG A 127 25.10 5.19 -6.90
N GLU A 128 25.99 5.69 -6.04
CA GLU A 128 26.61 4.93 -4.95
C GLU A 128 26.01 5.31 -3.58
N HIS A 129 24.89 6.03 -3.58
CA HIS A 129 24.25 6.48 -2.35
C HIS A 129 23.83 5.28 -1.48
N PRO A 130 24.01 5.31 -0.15
CA PRO A 130 23.71 4.16 0.72
C PRO A 130 22.26 3.67 0.69
N PHE A 131 21.33 4.52 0.26
CA PHE A 131 19.90 4.17 0.19
C PHE A 131 19.55 3.39 -1.08
N ILE A 132 20.45 3.27 -2.05
CA ILE A 132 20.19 2.45 -3.24
C ILE A 132 19.92 1.00 -2.80
N GLY A 133 18.81 0.44 -3.27
CA GLY A 133 18.29 -0.87 -2.88
C GLY A 133 17.47 -0.90 -1.58
N PHE A 134 17.41 0.20 -0.82
CA PHE A 134 16.57 0.27 0.37
C PHE A 134 15.12 0.45 -0.03
N ARG A 135 14.21 -0.15 0.75
CA ARG A 135 12.79 -0.09 0.48
C ARG A 135 12.13 1.03 1.28
N LEU A 136 11.43 1.93 0.61
CA LEU A 136 10.61 2.94 1.26
C LEU A 136 9.45 2.23 1.99
N VAL A 137 9.33 2.49 3.29
CA VAL A 137 8.22 1.98 4.11
C VAL A 137 7.17 3.05 4.39
N GLY A 138 7.49 4.33 4.21
CA GLY A 138 6.54 5.41 4.43
C GLY A 138 7.21 6.64 5.03
N GLY A 139 6.49 7.35 5.89
CA GLY A 139 7.01 8.52 6.59
C GLY A 139 6.71 8.53 8.07
N GLN A 140 7.57 9.22 8.81
CA GLN A 140 7.47 9.39 10.26
C GLN A 140 7.52 10.86 10.63
N HIS A 141 6.60 11.29 11.48
CA HIS A 141 6.65 12.58 12.16
C HIS A 141 6.77 12.33 13.66
N ARG A 142 7.69 13.03 14.31
CA ARG A 142 7.81 13.00 15.77
C ARG A 142 7.25 14.30 16.31
N ASP A 143 6.27 14.19 17.19
CA ASP A 143 5.71 15.31 17.94
C ASP A 143 5.84 15.04 19.44
N GLY A 144 6.90 15.60 20.03
CA GLY A 144 7.32 15.32 21.41
C GLY A 144 7.57 13.83 21.66
N ASP A 145 6.70 13.25 22.47
CA ASP A 145 6.72 11.84 22.89
C ASP A 145 5.87 10.93 21.99
N THR A 146 5.19 11.48 21.00
CA THR A 146 4.35 10.73 20.05
C THR A 146 5.01 10.59 18.69
N PHE A 147 4.73 9.47 18.03
CA PHE A 147 5.14 9.21 16.66
C PHE A 147 3.91 9.00 15.80
N GLU A 148 3.81 9.79 14.74
CA GLU A 148 2.81 9.61 13.69
C GLU A 148 3.48 8.94 12.50
N LEU A 149 2.86 7.88 11.98
CA LEU A 149 3.34 7.13 10.83
C LEU A 149 2.39 7.31 9.65
N SER A 150 2.96 7.42 8.46
CA SER A 150 2.23 7.48 7.18
C SER A 150 2.71 6.33 6.28
N TYR A 151 1.76 5.61 5.67
CA TYR A 151 2.00 4.44 4.81
C TYR A 151 1.04 4.46 3.61
N PRO A 152 1.47 4.06 2.39
CA PRO A 152 2.82 3.57 2.04
C PRO A 152 3.83 4.68 1.76
N PHE A 153 3.38 5.93 1.68
CA PHE A 153 4.21 7.07 1.29
C PHE A 153 4.36 8.06 2.46
N PRO A 154 5.51 8.73 2.56
CA PRO A 154 5.66 9.84 3.48
C PRO A 154 4.76 11.00 3.07
N ARG A 155 4.49 11.91 4.01
CA ARG A 155 3.81 13.18 3.71
C ARG A 155 4.82 14.32 3.68
N PRO A 156 4.56 15.41 2.94
CA PRO A 156 5.29 16.65 3.15
C PRO A 156 5.33 17.04 4.64
N GLY A 157 6.49 17.49 5.11
CA GLY A 157 6.74 17.81 6.52
C GLY A 157 7.19 16.63 7.39
N THR A 158 7.22 15.40 6.88
CA THR A 158 7.70 14.21 7.63
C THR A 158 9.10 13.77 7.17
N GLU A 159 9.72 12.85 7.89
CA GLU A 159 10.93 12.14 7.42
C GLU A 159 10.50 10.92 6.60
N ALA A 160 11.17 10.62 5.47
CA ALA A 160 10.95 9.36 4.76
C ALA A 160 11.74 8.25 5.44
N VAL A 161 11.10 7.09 5.61
CA VAL A 161 11.67 5.94 6.32
C VAL A 161 11.96 4.84 5.33
N PHE A 162 13.19 4.34 5.37
CA PHE A 162 13.70 3.29 4.49
C PHE A 162 14.15 2.09 5.30
N GLU A 163 13.77 0.90 4.86
CA GLU A 163 14.24 -0.37 5.40
C GLU A 163 15.41 -0.90 4.56
N HIS A 164 16.45 -1.36 5.25
CA HIS A 164 17.58 -2.03 4.60
C HIS A 164 17.14 -3.38 4.01
N PRO A 165 17.55 -3.74 2.77
CA PRO A 165 17.10 -4.97 2.10
C PRO A 165 17.42 -6.25 2.89
N ASP A 166 18.60 -6.30 3.52
CA ASP A 166 19.01 -7.44 4.37
C ASP A 166 18.47 -7.40 5.81
N SER A 167 17.60 -6.44 6.15
CA SER A 167 17.09 -6.35 7.51
C SER A 167 16.11 -7.50 7.80
N ARG A 168 16.53 -8.42 8.67
CA ARG A 168 15.60 -9.44 9.21
C ARG A 168 14.68 -8.87 10.29
N ARG A 169 15.06 -7.74 10.93
CA ARG A 169 14.25 -6.96 11.89
C ARG A 169 14.80 -5.53 12.02
N GLY A 170 14.01 -4.53 11.62
CA GLY A 170 13.99 -3.22 12.27
C GLY A 170 15.11 -2.22 11.98
N ASN A 171 15.98 -2.45 10.97
CA ASN A 171 16.98 -1.46 10.60
C ASN A 171 16.37 -0.42 9.66
N PHE A 172 15.88 0.66 10.25
CA PHE A 172 15.28 1.79 9.54
C PHE A 172 16.23 2.98 9.46
N SER A 173 16.39 3.51 8.26
CA SER A 173 17.08 4.77 8.00
C SER A 173 16.07 5.86 7.68
N ARG A 174 16.40 7.11 8.03
CA ARG A 174 15.52 8.27 7.84
C ARG A 174 16.18 9.32 6.97
N THR A 175 15.39 10.01 6.18
CA THR A 175 15.84 11.16 5.37
C THR A 175 15.68 12.47 6.13
N SER A 176 16.21 13.56 5.56
CA SER A 176 15.73 14.91 5.87
C SER A 176 14.25 15.09 5.53
N THR A 177 13.64 16.18 5.99
CA THR A 177 12.22 16.50 5.77
C THR A 177 11.82 16.39 4.30
N VAL A 178 10.74 15.65 4.06
CA VAL A 178 10.06 15.52 2.78
C VAL A 178 9.33 16.83 2.49
N THR A 179 9.50 17.32 1.28
CA THR A 179 8.90 18.56 0.79
C THR A 179 7.83 18.29 -0.26
N ARG A 180 7.92 17.17 -0.99
CA ARG A 180 6.99 16.80 -2.06
C ARG A 180 7.10 15.30 -2.33
N VAL A 181 5.99 14.68 -2.72
CA VAL A 181 5.93 13.28 -3.14
C VAL A 181 5.20 13.22 -4.48
N VAL A 182 5.83 12.60 -5.48
CA VAL A 182 5.30 12.52 -6.84
C VAL A 182 5.19 11.07 -7.26
N LEU A 183 3.98 10.61 -7.54
CA LEU A 183 3.67 9.30 -8.10
C LEU A 183 3.50 9.43 -9.62
N ARG A 184 4.33 8.74 -10.39
CA ARG A 184 4.26 8.70 -11.85
C ARG A 184 3.42 7.52 -12.33
N LEU A 185 2.27 7.84 -12.91
CA LEU A 185 1.38 6.87 -13.55
C LEU A 185 1.69 6.80 -15.04
N HIS A 186 2.34 5.73 -15.49
CA HIS A 186 2.57 5.49 -16.90
C HIS A 186 1.33 4.87 -17.57
N VAL A 187 0.77 5.57 -18.55
CA VAL A 187 -0.35 5.09 -19.37
C VAL A 187 0.18 4.78 -20.77
N VAL A 188 0.34 3.50 -21.08
CA VAL A 188 0.86 3.06 -22.39
C VAL A 188 -0.28 2.65 -23.31
N THR A 189 -0.43 3.35 -24.43
CA THR A 189 -1.36 2.97 -25.50
C THR A 189 -0.62 2.09 -26.49
N VAL A 190 -0.98 0.80 -26.53
CA VAL A 190 -0.46 -0.16 -27.50
C VAL A 190 -1.44 -0.26 -28.66
N ALA A 191 -1.01 0.12 -29.87
CA ALA A 191 -1.79 -0.13 -31.07
C ALA A 191 -1.81 -1.64 -31.36
N GLN A 192 -2.99 -2.23 -31.49
CA GLN A 192 -3.10 -3.58 -32.03
C GLN A 192 -2.63 -3.53 -33.48
N SER A 193 -1.44 -4.03 -33.78
CA SER A 193 -1.11 -4.43 -35.14
C SER A 193 -1.99 -5.63 -35.48
N ARG A 194 -3.23 -5.38 -35.89
CA ARG A 194 -4.04 -6.37 -36.58
C ARG A 194 -3.39 -6.60 -37.93
N VAL A 195 -2.44 -7.52 -38.00
CA VAL A 195 -2.39 -8.39 -39.16
C VAL A 195 -3.62 -9.26 -39.01
N VAL A 196 -4.73 -8.86 -39.66
CA VAL A 196 -5.79 -9.82 -39.96
C VAL A 196 -5.08 -10.86 -40.84
N PRO A 197 -4.90 -12.12 -40.38
CA PRO A 197 -4.33 -13.13 -41.25
C PRO A 197 -5.22 -13.18 -42.47
N THR A 198 -4.63 -12.96 -43.65
CA THR A 198 -5.37 -13.30 -44.85
C THR A 198 -5.53 -14.82 -44.83
N TRP A 199 -6.63 -15.35 -45.38
CA TRP A 199 -6.82 -16.82 -45.46
C TRP A 199 -5.61 -17.52 -46.10
N SER A 200 -4.86 -16.80 -46.94
CA SER A 200 -3.59 -17.20 -47.55
C SER A 200 -2.50 -17.60 -46.53
N ASP A 201 -2.47 -16.98 -45.34
CA ASP A 201 -1.47 -17.24 -44.29
C ASP A 201 -1.78 -18.53 -43.52
N LEU A 202 -3.06 -18.90 -43.41
CA LEU A 202 -3.52 -20.13 -42.74
C LEU A 202 -3.34 -21.39 -43.59
N THR A 203 -3.09 -21.23 -44.89
CA THR A 203 -2.93 -22.34 -45.84
C THR A 203 -1.48 -22.58 -46.26
N ASN A 204 -0.50 -21.86 -45.69
CA ASN A 204 0.90 -22.08 -46.05
C ASN A 204 1.41 -23.43 -45.47
N PRO A 205 1.76 -24.41 -46.31
CA PRO A 205 2.18 -25.74 -45.86
C PRO A 205 3.58 -25.77 -45.21
N GLU A 206 4.32 -24.65 -45.18
CA GLU A 206 5.64 -24.57 -44.54
C GLU A 206 5.61 -24.25 -43.04
N LEU A 207 4.45 -23.94 -42.46
CA LEU A 207 4.30 -23.97 -41.00
C LEU A 207 4.25 -25.43 -40.56
N GLY A 208 5.44 -26.00 -40.34
CA GLY A 208 5.65 -27.37 -39.86
C GLY A 208 4.98 -27.64 -38.52
N ILE A 209 3.67 -27.87 -38.54
CA ILE A 209 2.92 -28.47 -37.44
C ILE A 209 3.23 -29.97 -37.53
N PRO A 210 4.00 -30.55 -36.58
CA PRO A 210 4.24 -31.98 -36.61
C PRO A 210 2.91 -32.72 -36.41
N PRO A 211 2.62 -33.77 -37.20
CA PRO A 211 1.43 -34.57 -36.97
C PRO A 211 1.51 -35.21 -35.59
N LYS A 212 0.40 -35.14 -34.85
CA LYS A 212 0.24 -35.88 -33.60
C LYS A 212 0.29 -37.38 -33.91
N GLY A 213 1.38 -38.03 -33.50
CA GLY A 213 1.45 -39.47 -33.28
C GLY A 213 0.98 -39.82 -31.88
#